data_AF-B7QMZ4-F1
#
_entry.id   AF-B7QMZ4-F1
#
_cell.length_a   1.000
_cell.length_b   1.000
_cell.length_c   1.000
_cell.angle_alpha   90.00
_cell.angle_beta   90.00
_cell.angle_gamma   90.00
#
_symmetry.space_group_name_H-M   'P 1'
#
loop_
_entity.id
_entity.type
_entity.pdbx_description
1 polymer ?
#
loop_
_entity_poly.entity_id
_entity_poly.type
_entity_poly.pdbx_seq_one_letter_code
_entity_poly.pdbx_strand_id
1 'polypeptide(L)'
;MPLLRNPAVVVSLVEASERGNRSRGQADGFGLEILARLRDVKSKDNSLTLLHYIVRVYVRQFQKDATLEKAKFPLPEPSDMERAGLVNFNDIAADLVKLHAQLKNCEAKVQRVLEKSDEEHQEPFRQRMTGFLEKAYQEHREQEENLEECRQK
;
A
#
# COMPACT_ATOMS: atom_id res chain seq x y z
N MET A 1 -1.03 14.37 3.72
CA MET A 1 -0.52 14.49 2.33
C MET A 1 0.93 15.02 2.31
N PRO A 2 1.96 14.17 2.48
CA PRO A 2 3.30 14.53 1.97
C PRO A 2 4.06 13.38 1.28
N LEU A 3 3.39 12.34 0.78
CA LEU A 3 4.05 11.16 0.19
C LEU A 3 4.33 11.26 -1.33
N LEU A 4 3.79 12.27 -2.03
CA LEU A 4 3.87 12.36 -3.50
C LEU A 4 5.13 13.04 -4.06
N ARG A 5 6.12 13.40 -3.23
CA ARG A 5 7.28 14.19 -3.69
C ARG A 5 8.50 13.38 -4.15
N ASN A 6 8.49 12.04 -4.02
CA ASN A 6 9.72 11.25 -4.13
C ASN A 6 9.88 10.23 -5.29
N PRO A 7 8.85 9.78 -6.04
CA PRO A 7 9.13 8.91 -7.19
C PRO A 7 9.79 9.67 -8.34
N ALA A 8 9.52 10.97 -8.48
CA ALA A 8 10.10 11.82 -9.52
C ALA A 8 11.64 11.95 -9.41
N VAL A 9 12.19 11.96 -8.18
CA VAL A 9 13.64 12.15 -7.97
C VAL A 9 14.44 10.91 -8.39
N VAL A 10 13.90 9.71 -8.15
CA VAL A 10 14.52 8.46 -8.59
C VAL A 10 14.55 8.39 -10.12
N VAL A 11 13.46 8.81 -10.77
CA VAL A 11 13.37 8.90 -12.24
C VAL A 11 14.40 9.90 -12.78
N SER A 12 14.47 11.12 -12.24
CA SER A 12 15.41 12.14 -12.70
C SER A 12 16.90 11.78 -12.50
N LEU A 13 17.23 11.02 -11.46
CA LEU A 13 18.61 10.58 -11.20
C LEU A 13 19.08 9.47 -12.16
N VAL A 14 18.16 8.59 -12.54
CA VAL A 14 18.43 7.56 -13.55
C VAL A 14 18.58 8.21 -14.93
N GLU A 15 17.69 9.15 -15.29
CA GLU A 15 17.82 9.94 -16.53
C GLU A 15 19.15 10.72 -16.64
N ALA A 16 19.60 11.32 -15.53
CA ALA A 16 20.88 12.03 -15.50
C ALA A 16 22.10 11.09 -15.66
N SER A 17 21.99 9.85 -15.19
CA SER A 17 23.05 8.83 -15.30
C SER A 17 23.11 8.20 -16.69
N GLU A 18 21.99 8.11 -17.40
CA GLU A 18 21.89 7.62 -18.78
C GLU A 18 22.33 8.68 -19.82
N ARG A 19 22.34 9.98 -19.47
CA ARG A 19 22.79 11.08 -20.36
C ARG A 19 24.27 11.04 -20.78
N GLY A 20 25.08 10.19 -20.17
CA GLY A 20 26.50 10.02 -20.49
C GLY A 20 26.80 9.06 -21.66
N ASN A 21 25.82 8.28 -22.14
CA ASN A 21 26.05 7.25 -23.16
C ASN A 21 25.19 7.53 -24.41
N ARG A 22 25.81 8.16 -25.42
CA ARG A 22 25.19 8.67 -26.67
C ARG A 22 24.54 7.63 -27.61
N SER A 23 24.26 6.40 -27.17
CA SER A 23 23.73 5.33 -28.03
C SER A 23 22.45 4.66 -27.52
N ARG A 24 21.88 5.09 -26.39
CA ARG A 24 20.54 4.66 -25.97
C ARG A 24 19.65 5.89 -25.91
N GLY A 25 18.64 5.91 -26.79
CA GLY A 25 17.73 7.03 -26.95
C GLY A 25 17.15 7.49 -25.63
N GLN A 26 16.77 8.77 -25.59
CA GLN A 26 16.06 9.43 -24.51
C GLN A 26 14.99 8.48 -23.91
N ALA A 27 15.29 7.91 -22.75
CA ALA A 27 14.40 6.98 -22.10
C ALA A 27 13.45 7.80 -21.23
N ASP A 28 12.25 8.06 -21.75
CA ASP A 28 11.17 8.74 -21.01
C ASP A 28 10.57 7.85 -19.88
N GLY A 29 11.20 6.70 -19.61
CA GLY A 29 10.84 5.78 -18.54
C GLY A 29 11.62 4.47 -18.62
N PHE A 30 11.65 3.74 -17.52
CA PHE A 30 12.19 2.37 -17.42
C PHE A 30 11.21 1.52 -16.61
N GLY A 31 11.03 0.25 -17.01
CA GLY A 31 10.25 -0.70 -16.22
C GLY A 31 10.99 -1.03 -14.92
N LEU A 32 10.24 -1.17 -13.81
CA LEU A 32 10.81 -1.40 -12.47
C LEU A 32 11.57 -2.73 -12.36
N GLU A 33 11.34 -3.66 -13.28
CA GLU A 33 12.09 -4.90 -13.41
C GLU A 33 13.60 -4.68 -13.66
N ILE A 34 13.99 -3.51 -14.18
CA ILE A 34 15.41 -3.14 -14.38
C ILE A 34 16.14 -2.95 -13.04
N LEU A 35 15.43 -2.58 -11.96
CA LEU A 35 16.04 -2.30 -10.66
C LEU A 35 16.78 -3.53 -10.12
N ALA A 36 16.22 -4.72 -10.33
CA ALA A 36 16.87 -5.98 -9.97
C ALA A 36 18.20 -6.20 -10.72
N ARG A 37 18.30 -5.70 -11.96
CA ARG A 37 19.48 -5.83 -12.84
C ARG A 37 20.57 -4.80 -12.55
N LEU A 38 20.26 -3.70 -11.85
CA LEU A 38 21.25 -2.69 -11.45
C LEU A 38 22.33 -3.25 -10.52
N ARG A 39 22.04 -4.35 -9.81
CA ARG A 39 23.00 -5.08 -8.99
C ARG A 39 23.99 -5.89 -9.83
N ASP A 40 23.61 -6.30 -11.03
CA ASP A 40 24.40 -7.18 -11.88
C ASP A 40 25.40 -6.40 -12.76
N VAL A 41 25.18 -5.09 -12.92
CA VAL A 41 26.12 -4.17 -13.58
C VAL A 41 27.22 -3.76 -12.61
N LYS A 42 28.46 -4.09 -12.94
CA LYS A 42 29.63 -3.88 -12.08
C LYS A 42 30.68 -2.99 -12.75
N SER A 43 31.49 -2.33 -11.94
CA SER A 43 32.66 -1.58 -12.39
C SER A 43 33.68 -2.51 -13.06
N LYS A 44 34.61 -1.93 -13.84
CA LYS A 44 35.64 -2.71 -14.57
C LYS A 44 36.50 -3.58 -13.66
N ASP A 45 36.70 -3.15 -12.42
CA ASP A 45 37.44 -3.83 -11.35
C ASP A 45 36.55 -4.70 -10.45
N ASN A 46 35.26 -4.84 -10.78
CA ASN A 46 34.29 -5.66 -10.07
C ASN A 46 34.04 -5.26 -8.60
N SER A 47 34.56 -4.10 -8.17
CA SER A 47 34.55 -3.64 -6.78
C SER A 47 33.24 -2.97 -6.36
N LEU A 48 32.50 -2.39 -7.31
CA LEU A 48 31.26 -1.66 -7.06
C LEU A 48 30.21 -2.00 -8.10
N THR A 49 28.95 -2.11 -7.67
CA THR A 49 27.82 -2.24 -8.59
C THR A 49 27.25 -0.86 -8.95
N LEU A 50 26.51 -0.78 -10.04
CA LEU A 50 25.78 0.43 -10.43
C LEU A 50 24.80 0.87 -9.34
N LEU A 51 24.15 -0.09 -8.65
CA LEU A 51 23.32 0.19 -7.49
C LEU A 51 24.10 0.90 -6.36
N HIS A 52 25.30 0.44 -6.02
CA HIS A 52 26.15 1.10 -5.01
C HIS A 52 26.52 2.52 -5.41
N TYR A 53 26.78 2.74 -6.69
CA TYR A 53 27.09 4.07 -7.23
C TYR A 53 25.90 5.02 -7.12
N ILE A 54 24.69 4.58 -7.52
CA ILE A 54 23.45 5.36 -7.44
C ILE A 54 23.15 5.78 -6.01
N VAL A 55 23.22 4.85 -5.04
CA VAL A 55 22.97 5.14 -3.62
C VAL A 55 23.97 6.18 -3.10
N ARG A 56 25.26 6.06 -3.46
CA ARG A 56 26.29 7.04 -3.06
C ARG A 56 26.03 8.44 -3.62
N VAL A 57 25.62 8.53 -4.89
CA VAL A 57 25.29 9.82 -5.53
C VAL A 57 24.04 10.43 -4.89
N TYR A 58 23.01 9.63 -4.59
CA TYR A 58 21.79 10.08 -3.92
C TYR A 58 22.09 10.72 -2.57
N VAL A 59 22.84 10.02 -1.70
CA VAL A 59 23.19 10.54 -0.36
C VAL A 59 24.02 11.83 -0.47
N ARG A 60 25.00 11.88 -1.38
CA ARG A 60 25.82 13.08 -1.61
C ARG A 60 25.02 14.29 -2.10
N GLN A 61 23.98 14.09 -2.91
CA GLN A 61 23.20 15.18 -3.48
C GLN A 61 22.08 15.65 -2.54
N PHE A 62 21.37 14.71 -1.92
CA PHE A 62 20.12 14.99 -1.19
C PHE A 62 20.26 14.94 0.33
N GLN A 63 21.36 14.39 0.86
CA GLN A 63 21.57 14.21 2.30
C GLN A 63 23.01 14.55 2.69
N LYS A 64 23.44 15.77 2.34
CA LYS A 64 24.81 16.27 2.51
C LYS A 64 25.34 16.18 3.96
N ASP A 65 24.45 16.25 4.95
CA ASP A 65 24.79 16.21 6.38
C ASP A 65 24.55 14.84 7.04
N ALA A 66 24.05 13.84 6.29
CA ALA A 66 23.81 12.51 6.81
C ALA A 66 24.90 11.53 6.37
N THR A 67 25.49 10.82 7.34
CA THR A 67 26.27 9.61 7.05
C THR A 67 25.37 8.56 6.39
N LEU A 68 25.92 7.64 5.58
CA LEU A 68 25.17 6.59 4.88
C LEU A 68 24.20 5.81 5.81
N GLU A 69 24.56 5.66 7.08
CA GLU A 69 23.75 4.97 8.11
C GLU A 69 22.58 5.80 8.66
N LYS A 70 22.61 7.13 8.55
CA LYS A 70 21.54 8.04 9.01
C LYS A 70 20.65 8.53 7.86
N ALA A 71 20.88 8.00 6.67
CA ALA A 71 20.18 8.38 5.46
C ALA A 71 18.73 7.90 5.51
N LYS A 72 17.76 8.84 5.53
CA LYS A 72 16.33 8.48 5.46
C LYS A 72 15.96 8.17 4.03
N PHE A 73 15.73 6.90 3.73
CA PHE A 73 15.34 6.49 2.39
C PHE A 73 13.86 6.83 2.15
N PRO A 74 13.49 7.33 0.95
CA PRO A 74 12.12 7.75 0.69
C PRO A 74 11.20 6.59 0.32
N LEU A 75 11.73 5.37 0.15
CA LEU A 75 10.90 4.19 -0.06
C LEU A 75 10.38 3.67 1.30
N PRO A 76 9.21 3.01 1.30
CA PRO A 76 8.71 2.31 2.47
C PRO A 76 9.73 1.31 3.00
N GLU A 77 9.60 0.94 4.28
CA GLU A 77 10.44 -0.12 4.82
C GLU A 77 10.20 -1.43 4.03
N PRO A 78 11.24 -2.27 3.83
CA PRO A 78 11.08 -3.53 3.10
C PRO A 78 9.97 -4.42 3.67
N SER A 79 9.79 -4.41 4.99
CA SER A 79 8.71 -5.10 5.71
C SER A 79 7.30 -4.62 5.30
N ASP A 80 7.13 -3.34 5.01
CA ASP A 80 5.87 -2.78 4.52
C ASP A 80 5.61 -3.21 3.07
N MET A 81 6.67 -3.20 2.24
CA MET A 81 6.58 -3.64 0.84
C MET A 81 6.25 -5.13 0.72
N GLU A 82 6.88 -5.98 1.53
CA GLU A 82 6.60 -7.42 1.57
C GLU A 82 5.16 -7.68 1.99
N ARG A 83 4.69 -7.01 3.06
CA ARG A 83 3.30 -7.13 3.51
C ARG A 83 2.31 -6.70 2.43
N ALA A 84 2.55 -5.59 1.76
CA ALA A 84 1.71 -5.11 0.67
C ALA A 84 1.69 -6.11 -0.52
N GLY A 85 2.82 -6.76 -0.81
CA GLY A 85 2.90 -7.77 -1.87
C GLY A 85 2.12 -9.06 -1.59
N LEU A 86 1.81 -9.35 -0.33
CA LEU A 86 0.99 -10.50 0.08
C LEU A 86 -0.52 -10.20 0.02
N VAL A 87 -0.91 -8.94 -0.15
CA VAL A 87 -2.32 -8.55 -0.18
C VAL A 87 -2.96 -8.97 -1.49
N ASN A 88 -4.01 -9.79 -1.40
CA ASN A 88 -4.84 -10.15 -2.55
C ASN A 88 -6.19 -9.46 -2.46
N PHE A 89 -6.41 -8.49 -3.36
CA PHE A 89 -7.66 -7.75 -3.42
C PHE A 89 -8.89 -8.62 -3.71
N ASN A 90 -8.72 -9.75 -4.41
CA ASN A 90 -9.84 -10.66 -4.68
C ASN A 90 -10.29 -11.40 -3.42
N ASP A 91 -9.33 -11.80 -2.57
CA ASP A 91 -9.64 -12.46 -1.30
C ASP A 91 -10.33 -11.49 -0.35
N ILE A 92 -9.84 -10.24 -0.27
CA ILE A 92 -10.48 -9.18 0.51
C ILE A 92 -11.91 -8.90 0.01
N ALA A 93 -12.12 -8.79 -1.31
CA ALA A 93 -13.45 -8.60 -1.87
C ALA A 93 -14.39 -9.75 -1.50
N ALA A 94 -13.92 -11.00 -1.61
CA ALA A 94 -14.71 -12.18 -1.25
C ALA A 94 -15.08 -12.17 0.24
N ASP A 95 -14.16 -11.77 1.10
CA ASP A 95 -14.39 -11.71 2.54
C ASP A 95 -15.36 -10.57 2.91
N LEU A 96 -15.33 -9.43 2.23
CA LEU A 96 -16.32 -8.36 2.40
C LEU A 96 -17.73 -8.82 1.99
N VAL A 97 -17.88 -9.57 0.89
CA VAL A 97 -19.17 -10.14 0.48
C VAL A 97 -19.69 -11.13 1.52
N LYS A 98 -18.81 -12.00 2.05
CA LYS A 98 -19.17 -12.93 3.14
C LYS A 98 -19.60 -12.18 4.40
N LEU A 99 -18.86 -11.13 4.78
CA LEU A 99 -19.16 -10.31 5.95
C LEU A 99 -20.52 -9.61 5.80
N HIS A 100 -20.82 -9.06 4.62
CA HIS A 100 -22.15 -8.50 4.34
C HIS A 100 -23.26 -9.55 4.50
N ALA A 101 -23.08 -10.75 3.96
CA ALA A 101 -24.05 -11.82 4.10
C ALA A 101 -24.25 -12.24 5.57
N GLN A 102 -23.18 -12.26 6.37
CA GLN A 102 -23.25 -12.50 7.80
C GLN A 102 -24.00 -11.39 8.54
N LEU A 103 -23.80 -10.12 8.18
CA LEU A 103 -24.53 -8.98 8.74
C LEU A 103 -26.03 -9.07 8.46
N LYS A 104 -26.43 -9.37 7.22
CA LYS A 104 -27.84 -9.61 6.86
C LYS A 104 -28.46 -10.77 7.65
N ASN A 105 -27.71 -11.86 7.83
CA ASN A 105 -28.16 -12.98 8.65
C ASN A 105 -28.28 -12.62 10.13
N CYS A 106 -27.39 -11.75 10.63
CA CYS A 106 -27.48 -11.22 11.99
C CYS A 106 -28.74 -10.38 12.13
N GLU A 107 -28.96 -9.40 11.25
CA GLU A 107 -30.15 -8.55 11.23
C GLU A 107 -31.45 -9.36 11.20
N ALA A 108 -31.54 -10.39 10.36
CA ALA A 108 -32.71 -11.28 10.32
C ALA A 108 -32.92 -12.05 11.64
N LYS A 109 -31.85 -12.48 12.31
CA LYS A 109 -31.95 -13.12 13.64
C LYS A 109 -32.42 -12.11 14.69
N VAL A 110 -31.95 -10.87 14.61
CA VAL A 110 -32.32 -9.80 15.53
C VAL A 110 -33.79 -9.46 15.38
N GLN A 111 -34.28 -9.30 14.15
CA GLN A 111 -35.70 -9.10 13.86
C GLN A 111 -36.55 -10.25 14.43
N ARG A 112 -36.16 -11.50 14.20
CA ARG A 112 -36.88 -12.66 14.78
C ARG A 112 -36.91 -12.68 16.30
N VAL A 113 -35.85 -12.20 16.96
CA VAL A 113 -35.83 -12.10 18.43
C VAL A 113 -36.80 -11.01 18.88
N LEU A 114 -36.81 -9.86 18.22
CA LEU A 114 -37.73 -8.77 18.53
C LEU A 114 -39.20 -9.16 18.29
N GLU A 115 -39.49 -9.89 17.22
CA GLU A 115 -40.85 -10.38 16.89
C GLU A 115 -41.39 -11.41 17.91
N LYS A 116 -40.50 -12.22 18.50
CA LYS A 116 -40.88 -13.31 19.42
C LYS A 116 -40.86 -12.88 20.89
N SER A 117 -40.42 -11.67 21.18
CA SER A 117 -40.29 -11.15 22.55
C SER A 117 -41.34 -10.09 22.83
N ASP A 118 -41.95 -10.17 24.01
CA ASP A 118 -42.85 -9.13 24.52
C ASP A 118 -42.12 -7.79 24.66
N GLU A 119 -42.82 -6.68 24.40
CA GLU A 119 -42.25 -5.32 24.38
C GLU A 119 -41.53 -4.94 25.69
N GLU A 120 -41.97 -5.47 26.84
CA GLU A 120 -41.31 -5.28 28.15
C GLU A 120 -39.92 -5.93 28.25
N HIS A 121 -39.63 -6.96 27.44
CA HIS A 121 -38.38 -7.73 27.49
C HIS A 121 -37.45 -7.48 26.30
N GLN A 122 -37.82 -6.58 25.38
CA GLN A 122 -37.02 -6.28 24.19
C GLN A 122 -35.78 -5.44 24.51
N GLU A 123 -35.85 -4.60 25.54
CA GLU A 123 -34.72 -3.81 26.00
C GLU A 123 -33.92 -4.57 27.06
N PRO A 124 -32.58 -4.47 27.06
CA PRO A 124 -31.72 -3.57 26.26
C PRO A 124 -31.24 -4.18 24.92
N PHE A 125 -31.76 -5.34 24.53
CA PHE A 125 -31.28 -6.09 23.37
C PHE A 125 -31.49 -5.31 22.07
N ARG A 126 -32.68 -4.74 21.88
CA ARG A 126 -33.02 -3.93 20.72
C ARG A 126 -32.06 -2.75 20.54
N GLN A 127 -31.85 -1.95 21.59
CA GLN A 127 -30.98 -0.79 21.51
C GLN A 127 -29.53 -1.17 21.20
N ARG A 128 -28.97 -2.15 21.92
CA ARG A 128 -27.57 -2.58 21.71
C ARG A 128 -27.35 -3.13 20.31
N MET A 129 -28.31 -3.91 19.82
CA MET A 129 -28.18 -4.58 18.54
C MET A 129 -28.43 -3.65 17.36
N THR A 130 -29.36 -2.71 17.47
CA THR A 130 -29.53 -1.64 16.47
C THR A 130 -28.24 -0.83 16.35
N GLY A 131 -27.64 -0.41 17.48
CA GLY A 131 -26.38 0.32 17.46
C GLY A 131 -25.18 -0.49 16.96
N PHE A 132 -25.17 -1.80 17.17
CA PHE A 132 -24.19 -2.70 16.57
C PHE A 132 -24.34 -2.78 15.05
N LEU A 133 -25.57 -3.03 14.56
CA LEU A 133 -25.84 -3.17 13.13
C LEU A 133 -25.55 -1.88 12.37
N GLU A 134 -25.91 -0.72 12.92
CA GLU A 134 -25.64 0.59 12.31
C GLU A 134 -24.13 0.81 12.14
N LYS A 135 -23.34 0.59 13.21
CA LYS A 135 -21.88 0.69 13.15
C LYS A 135 -21.27 -0.32 12.18
N ALA A 136 -21.73 -1.56 12.23
CA ALA A 136 -21.18 -2.63 11.40
C ALA A 136 -21.45 -2.40 9.90
N TYR A 137 -22.62 -1.88 9.53
CA TYR A 137 -22.91 -1.50 8.15
C TYR A 137 -22.10 -0.26 7.71
N GLN A 138 -21.89 0.71 8.60
CA GLN A 138 -21.03 1.86 8.32
C GLN A 138 -19.58 1.45 8.07
N GLU A 139 -19.00 0.63 8.96
CA GLU A 139 -17.64 0.11 8.82
C GLU A 139 -17.51 -0.76 7.57
N HIS A 140 -18.49 -1.62 7.29
CA HIS A 140 -18.48 -2.47 6.09
C HIS A 140 -18.43 -1.62 4.80
N ARG A 141 -19.25 -0.56 4.73
CA ARG A 141 -19.24 0.38 3.60
C ARG A 141 -17.89 1.10 3.47
N GLU A 142 -17.32 1.57 4.57
CA GLU A 142 -16.00 2.23 4.55
C GLU A 142 -14.91 1.28 4.04
N GLN A 143 -14.96 0.00 4.41
CA GLN A 143 -14.01 -0.99 3.90
C GLN A 143 -14.20 -1.27 2.40
N GLU A 144 -15.44 -1.28 1.89
CA GLU A 144 -15.70 -1.38 0.44
C GLU A 144 -15.15 -0.16 -0.33
N GLU A 145 -15.41 1.05 0.16
CA GLU A 145 -14.89 2.29 -0.44
C GLU A 145 -13.35 2.30 -0.43
N ASN A 146 -12.72 1.90 0.68
CA ASN A 146 -11.26 1.77 0.79
C ASN A 146 -10.69 0.73 -0.19
N LEU A 147 -11.37 -0.41 -0.37
CA LEU A 147 -10.95 -1.44 -1.31
C LEU A 147 -11.01 -0.91 -2.75
N GLU A 148 -12.06 -0.19 -3.11
CA GLU A 148 -12.20 0.43 -4.43
C GLU A 148 -11.11 1.48 -4.68
N GLU A 149 -10.85 2.35 -3.70
CA GLU A 149 -9.77 3.33 -3.79
C GLU A 149 -8.39 2.66 -3.95
N CYS A 150 -8.12 1.61 -3.19
CA CYS A 150 -6.84 0.88 -3.28
C CYS A 150 -6.68 0.14 -4.61
N ARG A 151 -7.76 -0.26 -5.27
CA ARG A 151 -7.71 -0.88 -6.61
C ARG A 151 -7.50 0.13 -7.74
N GLN A 152 -7.90 1.38 -7.54
CA GLN A 152 -7.81 2.43 -8.56
C GLN A 152 -6.48 3.21 -8.52
N LYS A 153 -5.76 3.18 -7.38
CA LYS A 153 -4.44 3.79 -7.19
C LYS A 153 -3.31 2.88 -7.65
#